data_AF-A0A2T3XUY3-F1
#
_entry.id   AF-A0A2T3XUY3-F1
#
_cell.length_a   1.000
_cell.length_b   1.000
_cell.length_c   1.000
_cell.angle_alpha   90.00
_cell.angle_beta   90.00
_cell.angle_gamma   90.00
#
_symmetry.space_group_name_H-M   'P 1'
#
loop_
_entity.id
_entity.type
_entity.pdbx_description
1 polymer ?
#
loop_
_entity_poly.entity_id
_entity_poly.type
_entity_poly.pdbx_seq_one_letter_code
_entity_poly.pdbx_strand_id
1 'polypeptide(L)'
;MPMQVMYWTSTAEQACQGFQPVGRVFDSGRGTLLPSIARWTEGANKAFYKAETSRLRYIKPGVTIQVKGLSGSESHDPRYFSCGPIVTTFTPEKGRSYEVDFAFQGTKSCSQRVADVTDPDHPAPIGQVVTCGRLSQIADLGNVKENYLKTFHEQVLEESRKKEAGAASNSEKAFAMQHEASALDSLGRSDEALAIIDQALKLIDPSKNKDLVATKAGILFSLNDPQSALTLLAPEIEETRKLADGKPQSERMAALGTYTEGFITATFAHIQLEQWQAAIGTLADAESPLEGPRFYAYRSLMYRYIMSRAQNPSLANARLEQDATYYTEHDKSHYGALLRMWQGTDSTLEAIQEADAVIAGMSGTDRQEALGEELFYLGAHAKFVNGKPAGGHNLLEDLNKLAPYGSIEWIYGKRVLE
;
A
#
# COMPACT_ATOMS: atom_id res chain seq x y z
N MET A 1 16.47 -9.39 10.57
CA MET A 1 16.22 -10.85 10.60
C MET A 1 14.81 -11.08 10.11
N PRO A 2 14.54 -12.15 9.36
CA PRO A 2 13.19 -12.43 8.88
C PRO A 2 12.28 -12.69 10.06
N MET A 3 11.16 -11.99 10.09
CA MET A 3 10.29 -11.96 11.26
C MET A 3 9.33 -13.15 11.19
N GLN A 4 9.21 -13.84 12.33
CA GLN A 4 8.40 -15.04 12.43
C GLN A 4 7.03 -14.68 13.00
N VAL A 5 5.99 -15.03 12.27
CA VAL A 5 4.61 -14.89 12.75
C VAL A 5 4.15 -16.23 13.28
N MET A 6 3.81 -16.28 14.57
CA MET A 6 2.96 -17.35 15.07
C MET A 6 1.51 -16.99 14.79
N TYR A 7 0.74 -17.95 14.29
CA TYR A 7 -0.66 -17.71 13.98
C TYR A 7 -1.59 -18.82 14.47
N TRP A 8 -2.83 -18.43 14.71
CA TRP A 8 -3.91 -19.24 15.23
C TRP A 8 -5.15 -19.08 14.35
N THR A 9 -6.03 -20.07 14.38
CA THR A 9 -7.34 -20.01 13.73
C THR A 9 -8.46 -20.32 14.71
N SER A 10 -9.63 -19.72 14.53
CA SER A 10 -10.84 -20.03 15.29
C SER A 10 -12.06 -20.02 14.38
N THR A 11 -13.04 -20.87 14.66
CA THR A 11 -14.38 -20.81 14.06
C THR A 11 -15.44 -20.44 15.10
N ALA A 12 -15.03 -19.86 16.23
CA ALA A 12 -15.97 -19.38 17.24
C ALA A 12 -16.80 -18.23 16.65
N GLU A 13 -18.10 -18.23 16.95
CA GLU A 13 -19.01 -17.12 16.58
C GLU A 13 -18.61 -15.82 17.29
N GLN A 14 -18.11 -15.93 18.52
CA GLN A 14 -17.61 -14.78 19.26
C GLN A 14 -16.23 -14.38 18.77
N ALA A 15 -16.10 -13.10 18.41
CA ALA A 15 -14.84 -12.47 18.08
C ALA A 15 -13.78 -12.78 19.15
N CYS A 16 -12.60 -13.12 18.67
CA CYS A 16 -11.38 -13.25 19.44
C CYS A 16 -11.35 -14.37 20.49
N GLN A 17 -12.17 -15.41 20.30
CA GLN A 17 -12.23 -16.56 21.18
C GLN A 17 -11.94 -17.85 20.43
N GLY A 18 -11.64 -18.93 21.16
CA GLY A 18 -11.56 -20.28 20.59
C GLY A 18 -10.35 -20.55 19.69
N PHE A 19 -9.32 -19.70 19.72
CA PHE A 19 -8.13 -19.85 18.87
C PHE A 19 -7.35 -21.13 19.14
N GLN A 20 -7.08 -21.87 18.08
CA GLN A 20 -6.20 -23.05 18.07
C GLN A 20 -4.90 -22.71 17.34
N PRO A 21 -3.72 -23.06 17.92
CA PRO A 21 -2.44 -22.76 17.30
C PRO A 21 -2.26 -23.54 15.99
N VAL A 22 -1.82 -22.84 14.95
CA VAL A 22 -1.60 -23.45 13.63
C VAL A 22 -0.11 -23.71 13.41
N GLY A 23 0.72 -22.69 13.63
CA GLY A 23 2.18 -22.80 13.48
C GLY A 23 2.87 -21.45 13.36
N ARG A 24 4.14 -21.49 12.92
CA ARG A 24 4.92 -20.30 12.56
C ARG A 24 5.11 -20.22 11.05
N VAL A 25 5.01 -19.00 10.51
CA VAL A 25 5.45 -18.66 9.15
C VAL A 25 6.48 -17.53 9.16
N PHE A 26 7.29 -17.41 8.11
CA PHE A 26 8.30 -16.37 7.96
C PHE A 26 8.58 -16.08 6.48
N ASP A 27 9.06 -14.89 6.18
CA ASP A 27 9.59 -14.57 4.86
C ASP A 27 11.04 -15.09 4.73
N SER A 28 11.30 -15.87 3.68
CA SER A 28 12.63 -16.37 3.34
C SER A 28 13.59 -15.29 2.81
N GLY A 29 13.05 -14.17 2.33
CA GLY A 29 13.76 -13.16 1.56
C GLY A 29 14.10 -13.64 0.14
N ARG A 30 13.48 -14.70 -0.37
CA ARG A 30 13.58 -15.06 -1.80
C ARG A 30 13.03 -13.92 -2.66
N GLY A 31 13.72 -13.62 -3.76
CA GLY A 31 13.41 -12.48 -4.61
C GLY A 31 14.16 -11.21 -4.21
N THR A 32 14.54 -11.07 -2.94
CA THR A 32 15.27 -9.89 -2.42
C THR A 32 16.72 -10.20 -2.06
N LEU A 33 16.96 -11.36 -1.44
CA LEU A 33 18.28 -11.82 -1.00
C LEU A 33 18.92 -12.75 -2.05
N LEU A 34 20.26 -12.82 -2.01
CA LEU A 34 20.99 -13.81 -2.80
C LEU A 34 20.47 -15.23 -2.53
N PRO A 35 20.32 -16.09 -3.57
CA PRO A 35 19.72 -17.42 -3.43
C PRO A 35 20.40 -18.35 -2.41
N SER A 36 21.68 -18.13 -2.10
CA SER A 36 22.41 -18.86 -1.05
C SER A 36 21.99 -18.41 0.35
N ILE A 37 21.79 -17.11 0.54
CA ILE A 37 21.37 -16.51 1.81
C ILE A 37 19.93 -16.92 2.12
N ALA A 38 19.02 -16.81 1.15
CA ALA A 38 17.62 -17.22 1.33
C ALA A 38 17.51 -18.71 1.73
N ARG A 39 18.27 -19.61 1.07
CA ARG A 39 18.32 -21.04 1.44
C ARG A 39 18.84 -21.28 2.85
N TRP A 40 19.87 -20.54 3.26
CA TRP A 40 20.40 -20.64 4.62
C TRP A 40 19.36 -20.16 5.65
N THR A 41 18.71 -19.03 5.39
CA THR A 41 17.63 -18.49 6.21
C THR A 41 16.49 -19.49 6.39
N GLU A 42 16.08 -20.17 5.31
CA GLU A 42 15.06 -21.21 5.37
C GLU A 42 15.48 -22.41 6.21
N GLY A 43 16.69 -22.91 5.97
CA GLY A 43 17.25 -24.03 6.72
C GLY A 43 17.31 -23.73 8.22
N ALA A 44 17.79 -22.55 8.60
CA ALA A 44 17.87 -22.11 9.98
C ALA A 44 16.48 -21.96 10.62
N ASN A 45 15.54 -21.28 9.96
CA ASN A 45 14.19 -21.07 10.51
C ASN A 45 13.41 -22.38 10.66
N LYS A 46 13.55 -23.29 9.70
CA LYS A 46 12.94 -24.62 9.76
C LYS A 46 13.54 -25.47 10.88
N ALA A 47 14.86 -25.48 11.04
CA ALA A 47 15.54 -26.31 12.03
C ALA A 47 15.35 -25.82 13.49
N PHE A 48 15.49 -24.52 13.72
CA PHE A 48 15.48 -23.97 15.09
C PHE A 48 14.09 -23.56 15.57
N TYR A 49 13.24 -23.06 14.67
CA TYR A 49 11.96 -22.46 15.05
C TYR A 49 10.74 -23.22 14.52
N LYS A 50 10.95 -24.29 13.73
CA LYS A 50 9.89 -25.05 13.05
C LYS A 50 8.97 -24.12 12.22
N ALA A 51 9.52 -23.01 11.74
CA ALA A 51 8.81 -22.06 10.91
C ALA A 51 8.93 -22.49 9.43
N GLU A 52 7.86 -22.28 8.68
CA GLU A 52 7.78 -22.60 7.24
C GLU A 52 7.50 -21.31 6.46
N THR A 53 7.83 -21.25 5.17
CA THR A 53 7.57 -20.05 4.36
C THR A 53 6.08 -19.85 4.09
N SER A 54 5.32 -20.93 4.04
CA SER A 54 3.87 -20.94 3.97
C SER A 54 3.32 -22.23 4.57
N ARG A 55 2.02 -22.27 4.87
CA ARG A 55 1.34 -23.45 5.44
C ARG A 55 -0.06 -23.57 4.85
N LEU A 56 -0.35 -24.72 4.26
CA LEU A 56 -1.67 -25.02 3.71
C LEU A 56 -2.62 -25.52 4.82
N ARG A 57 -3.86 -25.03 4.81
CA ARG A 57 -4.95 -25.51 5.67
C ARG A 57 -6.24 -25.68 4.88
N TYR A 58 -6.95 -26.76 5.17
CA TYR A 58 -8.30 -26.98 4.67
C TYR A 58 -9.29 -26.46 5.71
N ILE A 59 -10.21 -25.60 5.27
CA ILE A 59 -11.22 -24.96 6.10
C ILE A 59 -12.61 -25.33 5.58
N LYS A 60 -13.61 -25.34 6.47
CA LYS A 60 -14.98 -25.70 6.09
C LYS A 60 -15.67 -24.52 5.40
N PRO A 61 -16.19 -24.68 4.17
CA PRO A 61 -16.94 -23.62 3.50
C PRO A 61 -18.18 -23.18 4.28
N GLY A 62 -18.51 -21.90 4.19
CA GLY A 62 -19.67 -21.27 4.83
C GLY A 62 -19.54 -21.05 6.34
N VAL A 63 -18.42 -21.43 6.95
CA VAL A 63 -18.16 -21.21 8.38
C VAL A 63 -17.12 -20.10 8.53
N THR A 64 -17.54 -18.98 9.11
CA THR A 64 -16.64 -17.86 9.40
C THR A 64 -15.43 -18.33 10.20
N ILE A 65 -14.25 -17.97 9.71
CA ILE A 65 -12.97 -18.27 10.35
C ILE A 65 -12.31 -16.95 10.75
N GLN A 66 -11.73 -16.95 11.94
CA GLN A 66 -10.87 -15.91 12.45
C GLN A 66 -9.42 -16.39 12.39
N VAL A 67 -8.51 -15.56 11.91
CA VAL A 67 -7.08 -15.82 11.86
C VAL A 67 -6.39 -14.78 12.74
N LYS A 68 -5.65 -15.23 13.76
CA LYS A 68 -4.86 -14.36 14.64
C LYS A 68 -3.39 -14.47 14.27
N GLY A 69 -2.72 -13.36 13.95
CA GLY A 69 -1.28 -13.27 13.74
C GLY A 69 -0.57 -12.52 14.86
N LEU A 70 0.56 -13.05 15.32
CA LEU A 70 1.44 -12.38 16.27
C LEU A 70 2.91 -12.68 15.95
N SER A 71 3.72 -11.64 15.89
CA SER A 71 5.17 -11.73 15.89
C SER A 71 5.69 -11.15 17.21
N GLY A 72 6.64 -11.84 17.86
CA GLY A 72 7.16 -11.40 19.17
C GLY A 72 6.29 -11.82 20.37
N SER A 73 6.35 -11.04 21.46
CA SER A 73 5.63 -11.33 22.71
C SER A 73 4.21 -10.76 22.68
N GLU A 74 3.24 -11.45 23.33
CA GLU A 74 1.89 -10.89 23.59
C GLU A 74 1.93 -9.71 24.59
N SER A 75 3.03 -9.54 25.33
CA SER A 75 3.22 -8.44 26.29
C SER A 75 3.64 -7.14 25.61
N HIS A 76 2.96 -6.03 25.90
CA HIS A 76 3.29 -4.66 25.43
C HIS A 76 4.54 -4.05 26.14
N ASP A 77 5.60 -4.83 26.39
CA ASP A 77 6.85 -4.26 26.93
C ASP A 77 7.65 -3.64 25.77
N PRO A 78 7.92 -2.31 25.80
CA PRO A 78 8.60 -1.59 24.72
C PRO A 78 10.05 -2.05 24.46
N ARG A 79 10.60 -2.94 25.31
CA ARG A 79 11.92 -3.57 25.09
C ARG A 79 11.87 -4.78 24.16
N TYR A 80 10.69 -5.30 23.84
CA TYR A 80 10.53 -6.44 22.94
C TYR A 80 9.90 -5.98 21.63
N PHE A 81 10.48 -6.40 20.51
CA PHE A 81 9.82 -6.32 19.22
C PHE A 81 8.55 -7.18 19.29
N SER A 82 7.37 -6.56 19.14
CA SER A 82 6.10 -7.26 18.98
C SER A 82 5.28 -6.60 17.87
N CYS A 83 4.58 -7.42 17.12
CA CYS A 83 3.62 -6.95 16.14
C CYS A 83 2.40 -7.88 16.09
N GLY A 84 1.22 -7.29 16.29
CA GLY A 84 0.00 -7.99 16.66
C GLY A 84 -0.24 -8.07 18.18
N PRO A 85 -1.30 -8.77 18.63
CA PRO A 85 -2.11 -9.67 17.84
C PRO A 85 -3.04 -8.92 16.88
N ILE A 86 -3.00 -9.27 15.59
CA ILE A 86 -3.99 -8.84 14.60
C ILE A 86 -4.95 -10.01 14.38
N VAL A 87 -6.25 -9.75 14.38
CA VAL A 87 -7.26 -10.77 14.05
C VAL A 87 -7.98 -10.34 12.79
N THR A 88 -7.99 -11.17 11.76
CA THR A 88 -8.87 -11.00 10.60
C THR A 88 -9.92 -12.10 10.59
N THR A 89 -11.12 -11.77 10.13
CA THR A 89 -12.23 -12.72 9.97
C THR A 89 -12.69 -12.75 8.54
N PHE A 90 -13.04 -13.92 8.01
CA PHE A 90 -13.67 -14.06 6.70
C PHE A 90 -14.50 -15.35 6.63
N THR A 91 -15.43 -15.42 5.68
CA THR A 91 -16.24 -16.62 5.46
C THR A 91 -15.80 -17.28 4.15
N PRO A 92 -15.15 -18.45 4.18
CA PRO A 92 -14.70 -19.13 2.98
C PRO A 92 -15.86 -19.72 2.19
N GLU A 93 -15.80 -19.61 0.87
CA GLU A 93 -16.74 -20.21 -0.07
C GLU A 93 -16.26 -21.58 -0.57
N LYS A 94 -17.19 -22.38 -1.08
CA LYS A 94 -16.86 -23.72 -1.56
C LYS A 94 -16.09 -23.63 -2.87
N GLY A 95 -14.97 -24.36 -2.95
CA GLY A 95 -14.16 -24.46 -4.17
C GLY A 95 -13.20 -23.29 -4.39
N ARG A 96 -13.03 -22.44 -3.38
CA ARG A 96 -12.13 -21.29 -3.42
C ARG A 96 -10.85 -21.53 -2.62
N SER A 97 -9.80 -20.81 -2.99
CA SER A 97 -8.49 -20.81 -2.34
C SER A 97 -8.23 -19.43 -1.73
N TYR A 98 -7.67 -19.40 -0.53
CA TYR A 98 -7.42 -18.15 0.20
C TYR A 98 -5.98 -18.10 0.69
N GLU A 99 -5.39 -16.92 0.61
CA GLU A 99 -4.06 -16.61 1.13
C GLU A 99 -4.18 -15.64 2.32
N VAL A 100 -3.38 -15.88 3.35
CA VAL A 100 -3.27 -14.97 4.50
C VAL A 100 -1.83 -14.52 4.60
N ASP A 101 -1.61 -13.24 4.31
CA ASP A 101 -0.30 -12.62 4.35
C ASP A 101 -0.13 -11.80 5.62
N PHE A 102 1.09 -11.86 6.14
CA PHE A 102 1.52 -11.05 7.27
C PHE A 102 2.65 -10.16 6.77
N ALA A 103 2.32 -8.90 6.52
CA ALA A 103 3.27 -7.93 6.00
C ALA A 103 3.90 -7.15 7.16
N PHE A 104 5.20 -6.86 7.05
CA PHE A 104 5.93 -6.08 8.04
C PHE A 104 6.53 -4.85 7.40
N GLN A 105 6.28 -3.69 7.99
CA GLN A 105 6.93 -2.43 7.65
C GLN A 105 7.88 -2.06 8.80
N GLY A 106 9.15 -2.44 8.64
CA GLY A 106 10.17 -2.22 9.66
C GLY A 106 9.97 -3.08 10.92
N THR A 107 10.35 -2.54 12.08
CA THR A 107 10.32 -3.23 13.38
C THR A 107 9.18 -2.79 14.31
N LYS A 108 8.19 -2.05 13.81
CA LYS A 108 7.08 -1.59 14.67
C LYS A 108 5.71 -1.62 14.00
N SER A 109 5.65 -1.80 12.69
CA SER A 109 4.40 -1.88 11.94
C SER A 109 4.28 -3.25 11.26
N CYS A 110 3.08 -3.81 11.32
CA CYS A 110 2.69 -4.98 10.55
C CYS A 110 1.20 -4.92 10.24
N SER A 111 0.84 -5.58 9.16
CA SER A 111 -0.55 -5.80 8.78
C SER A 111 -0.78 -7.28 8.51
N GLN A 112 -2.04 -7.69 8.61
CA GLN A 112 -2.50 -9.01 8.22
C GLN A 112 -3.55 -8.83 7.12
N ARG A 113 -3.35 -9.50 6.00
CA ARG A 113 -4.19 -9.39 4.81
C ARG A 113 -4.73 -10.78 4.47
N VAL A 114 -5.98 -10.86 4.03
CA VAL A 114 -6.55 -12.09 3.49
C VAL A 114 -6.97 -11.79 2.06
N ALA A 115 -6.70 -12.73 1.15
CA ALA A 115 -7.11 -12.63 -0.23
C ALA A 115 -7.72 -13.95 -0.70
N ASP A 116 -8.75 -13.86 -1.53
CA ASP A 116 -9.18 -14.94 -2.41
C ASP A 116 -8.19 -15.03 -3.58
N VAL A 117 -7.53 -16.16 -3.70
CA VAL A 117 -6.50 -16.45 -4.72
C VAL A 117 -6.94 -17.59 -5.64
N THR A 118 -8.25 -17.81 -5.75
CA THR A 118 -8.83 -18.83 -6.64
C THR A 118 -8.47 -18.57 -8.11
N ASP A 119 -8.54 -17.30 -8.52
CA ASP A 119 -7.92 -16.83 -9.75
C ASP A 119 -6.55 -16.22 -9.40
N PRO A 120 -5.43 -16.89 -9.70
CA PRO A 120 -4.10 -16.38 -9.36
C PRO A 120 -3.73 -15.11 -10.14
N ASP A 121 -4.38 -14.84 -11.28
CA ASP A 121 -4.13 -13.64 -12.07
C ASP A 121 -4.94 -12.43 -11.56
N HIS A 122 -5.98 -12.66 -10.75
CA HIS A 122 -6.84 -11.63 -10.15
C HIS A 122 -7.17 -11.99 -8.70
N PRO A 123 -6.19 -12.00 -7.80
CA PRO A 123 -6.50 -12.19 -6.39
C PRO A 123 -7.41 -11.04 -5.91
N ALA A 124 -8.29 -11.31 -4.95
CA ALA A 124 -9.27 -10.36 -4.42
C ALA A 124 -9.12 -10.22 -2.89
N PRO A 125 -8.87 -9.01 -2.34
CA PRO A 125 -8.86 -8.78 -0.91
C PRO A 125 -10.19 -9.15 -0.26
N ILE A 126 -10.11 -9.98 0.77
CA ILE A 126 -11.25 -10.37 1.58
C ILE A 126 -10.92 -10.22 3.07
N GLY A 127 -11.96 -10.33 3.88
CA GLY A 127 -11.84 -10.39 5.32
C GLY A 127 -11.70 -9.04 6.01
N GLN A 128 -12.12 -9.02 7.27
CA GLN A 128 -12.27 -7.83 8.08
C GLN A 128 -11.40 -7.96 9.33
N VAL A 129 -10.70 -6.89 9.71
CA VAL A 129 -9.97 -6.86 10.98
C VAL A 129 -10.97 -6.78 12.12
N VAL A 130 -10.77 -7.60 13.15
CA VAL A 130 -11.65 -7.71 14.32
C VAL A 130 -10.92 -7.22 15.56
N THR A 131 -11.57 -6.32 16.30
CA THR A 131 -11.05 -5.80 17.57
C THR A 131 -11.34 -6.75 18.73
N CYS A 132 -10.30 -7.19 19.43
CA CYS A 132 -10.38 -8.11 20.57
C CYS A 132 -10.31 -7.36 21.90
N GLY A 133 -11.39 -7.31 22.70
CA GLY A 133 -11.35 -6.77 24.07
C GLY A 133 -10.58 -7.70 25.03
N ARG A 134 -9.86 -7.29 26.08
CA ARG A 134 -9.74 -6.00 26.79
C ARG A 134 -8.45 -5.26 26.45
N LEU A 135 -8.57 -4.21 25.65
CA LEU A 135 -8.18 -2.86 26.07
C LEU A 135 -9.25 -1.93 25.48
N SER A 136 -9.87 -1.17 26.38
CA SER A 136 -10.55 0.06 26.03
C SER A 136 -9.56 0.98 25.30
N GLN A 137 -9.66 1.04 23.97
CA GLN A 137 -9.20 2.19 23.17
C GLN A 137 -10.26 2.61 22.14
N ILE A 138 -11.54 2.31 22.39
CA ILE A 138 -12.67 2.98 21.70
C ILE A 138 -12.99 4.32 22.41
N ALA A 139 -11.98 5.00 22.95
CA ALA A 139 -12.16 6.29 23.60
C ALA A 139 -10.92 7.21 23.56
N ASP A 140 -9.98 7.02 22.62
CA ASP A 140 -8.88 7.98 22.43
C ASP A 140 -8.72 8.52 21.00
N LEU A 141 -9.58 8.11 20.07
CA LEU A 141 -9.59 8.64 18.69
C LEU A 141 -10.35 9.98 18.57
N GLY A 142 -10.84 10.51 19.70
CA GLY A 142 -11.36 11.87 19.81
C GLY A 142 -10.29 12.92 20.13
N ASN A 143 -9.04 12.50 20.37
CA ASN A 143 -7.91 13.42 20.53
C ASN A 143 -7.03 13.35 19.28
N VAL A 144 -7.18 14.37 18.43
CA VAL A 144 -6.29 14.75 17.33
C VAL A 144 -4.91 15.22 17.88
N LYS A 145 -4.29 14.44 18.78
CA LYS A 145 -2.98 14.77 19.37
C LYS A 145 -1.86 13.87 18.86
N GLU A 146 -2.13 12.63 18.50
CA GLU A 146 -1.11 11.71 17.97
C GLU A 146 -1.36 11.48 16.48
N ASN A 147 -0.40 11.87 15.65
CA ASN A 147 -0.42 11.65 14.21
C ASN A 147 0.56 10.50 13.90
N TYR A 148 0.04 9.31 13.61
CA TYR A 148 0.85 8.11 13.41
C TYR A 148 1.76 8.20 12.20
N LEU A 149 1.28 8.79 11.10
CA LEU A 149 2.07 9.02 9.90
C LEU A 149 3.22 9.99 10.17
N LYS A 150 2.97 11.08 10.91
CA LYS A 150 4.02 11.98 11.39
C LYS A 150 5.09 11.22 12.16
N THR A 151 4.67 10.52 13.20
CA THR A 151 5.56 9.79 14.11
C THR A 151 6.36 8.74 13.36
N PHE A 152 5.74 8.06 12.39
CA PHE A 152 6.40 7.10 11.51
C PHE A 152 7.49 7.76 10.67
N HIS A 153 7.19 8.83 9.93
CA HIS A 153 8.19 9.49 9.08
C HIS A 153 9.28 10.18 9.91
N GLU A 154 8.99 10.71 11.10
CA GLU A 154 10.02 11.24 12.02
C GLU A 154 10.98 10.13 12.49
N GLN A 155 10.48 8.92 12.76
CA GLN A 155 11.31 7.77 13.09
C GLN A 155 12.15 7.31 11.90
N VAL A 156 11.56 7.21 10.69
CA VAL A 156 12.29 6.86 9.47
C VAL A 156 13.41 7.88 9.21
N LEU A 157 13.15 9.17 9.42
CA LEU A 157 14.14 10.23 9.29
C LEU A 157 15.31 10.06 10.26
N GLU A 158 15.03 9.82 11.54
CA GLU A 158 16.07 9.61 12.56
C GLU A 158 16.90 8.34 12.27
N GLU A 159 16.25 7.25 11.91
CA GLU A 159 16.92 5.99 11.56
C GLU A 159 17.78 6.12 10.30
N SER A 160 17.30 6.84 9.29
CA SER A 160 18.01 7.07 8.03
C SER A 160 19.29 7.87 8.25
N ARG A 161 19.25 8.91 9.10
CA ARG A 161 20.44 9.70 9.49
C ARG A 161 21.47 8.87 10.25
N LYS A 162 21.02 7.97 11.14
CA LYS A 162 21.91 7.04 11.84
C LYS A 162 22.56 6.06 10.86
N LYS A 163 21.80 5.53 9.89
CA LYS A 163 22.33 4.65 8.83
C LYS A 163 23.33 5.38 7.94
N GLU A 164 23.05 6.63 7.57
CA GLU A 164 23.97 7.45 6.77
C GLU A 164 25.31 7.65 7.51
N ALA A 165 25.26 8.04 8.80
CA ALA A 165 26.45 8.26 9.62
C ALA A 165 27.30 6.98 9.81
N GLY A 166 26.65 5.81 9.79
CA GLY A 166 27.30 4.50 9.91
C GLY A 166 27.63 3.81 8.59
N ALA A 167 27.35 4.42 7.44
CA ALA A 167 27.51 3.79 6.14
C ALA A 167 28.99 3.51 5.80
N ALA A 168 29.27 2.29 5.34
CA ALA A 168 30.61 1.84 4.96
C ALA A 168 30.91 2.01 3.47
N SER A 169 29.90 2.38 2.66
CA SER A 169 30.06 2.61 1.22
C SER A 169 29.19 3.77 0.71
N ASN A 170 29.55 4.31 -0.46
CA ASN A 170 28.75 5.32 -1.15
C ASN A 170 27.33 4.83 -1.45
N SER A 171 27.16 3.54 -1.76
CA SER A 171 25.86 2.95 -2.05
C SER A 171 24.98 2.89 -0.80
N GLU A 172 25.51 2.37 0.32
CA GLU A 172 24.79 2.38 1.61
C GLU A 172 24.43 3.80 2.04
N LYS A 173 25.35 4.75 1.84
CA LYS A 173 25.13 6.16 2.15
C LYS A 173 24.00 6.73 1.28
N ALA A 174 24.02 6.50 -0.02
CA ALA A 174 23.00 7.00 -0.94
C ALA A 174 21.61 6.43 -0.64
N PHE A 175 21.50 5.13 -0.32
CA PHE A 175 20.21 4.53 0.07
C PHE A 175 19.69 5.06 1.41
N ALA A 176 20.56 5.30 2.40
CA ALA A 176 20.17 5.96 3.64
C ALA A 176 19.65 7.38 3.37
N MET A 177 20.34 8.14 2.52
CA MET A 177 19.93 9.48 2.10
C MET A 177 18.62 9.47 1.30
N GLN A 178 18.36 8.45 0.47
CA GLN A 178 17.10 8.28 -0.23
C GLN A 178 15.93 8.14 0.76
N HIS A 179 16.08 7.30 1.78
CA HIS A 179 15.05 7.14 2.82
C HIS A 179 14.87 8.40 3.66
N GLU A 180 15.96 9.14 3.96
CA GLU A 180 15.86 10.47 4.58
C GLU A 180 15.08 11.44 3.69
N ALA A 181 15.38 11.51 2.40
CA ALA A 181 14.69 12.40 1.47
C ALA A 181 13.19 12.04 1.37
N SER A 182 12.85 10.76 1.22
CA SER A 182 11.45 10.29 1.21
C SER A 182 10.73 10.68 2.50
N ALA A 183 11.34 10.45 3.68
CA ALA A 183 10.73 10.84 4.95
C ALA A 183 10.57 12.37 5.10
N LEU A 184 11.55 13.16 4.64
CA LEU A 184 11.46 14.62 4.62
C LEU A 184 10.30 15.08 3.72
N ASP A 185 10.16 14.51 2.52
CA ASP A 185 9.08 14.84 1.61
C ASP A 185 7.71 14.51 2.21
N SER A 186 7.58 13.30 2.77
CA SER A 186 6.39 12.88 3.51
C SER A 186 6.15 13.67 4.80
N LEU A 187 7.08 14.50 5.27
CA LEU A 187 6.88 15.44 6.39
C LEU A 187 6.53 16.86 5.90
N GLY A 188 6.32 17.04 4.59
CA GLY A 188 6.07 18.33 3.96
C GLY A 188 7.33 19.20 3.80
N ARG A 189 8.53 18.61 3.93
CA ARG A 189 9.83 19.29 3.84
C ARG A 189 10.52 19.00 2.49
N SER A 190 9.75 19.13 1.41
CA SER A 190 10.15 18.73 0.05
C SER A 190 11.40 19.46 -0.48
N ASP A 191 11.61 20.73 -0.10
CA ASP A 191 12.82 21.47 -0.49
C ASP A 191 14.09 20.85 0.14
N GLU A 192 14.01 20.47 1.41
CA GLU A 192 15.11 19.77 2.10
C GLU A 192 15.30 18.36 1.53
N ALA A 193 14.21 17.66 1.26
CA ALA A 193 14.23 16.36 0.61
C ALA A 193 14.96 16.40 -0.74
N LEU A 194 14.66 17.41 -1.57
CA LEU A 194 15.28 17.59 -2.88
C LEU A 194 16.79 17.79 -2.75
N ALA A 195 17.24 18.59 -1.79
CA ALA A 195 18.66 18.82 -1.54
C ALA A 195 19.40 17.54 -1.09
N ILE A 196 18.74 16.66 -0.34
CA ILE A 196 19.32 15.38 0.10
C ILE A 196 19.38 14.38 -1.06
N ILE A 197 18.29 14.19 -1.81
CA ILE A 197 18.28 13.21 -2.92
C ILE A 197 19.25 13.62 -4.04
N ASP A 198 19.45 14.92 -4.27
CA ASP A 198 20.44 15.43 -5.21
C ASP A 198 21.89 15.12 -4.77
N GLN A 199 22.14 15.05 -3.47
CA GLN A 199 23.44 14.61 -2.96
C GLN A 199 23.59 13.10 -3.06
N ALA A 200 22.55 12.33 -2.74
CA ALA A 200 22.55 10.87 -2.87
C ALA A 200 22.87 10.43 -4.30
N LEU A 201 22.23 11.06 -5.30
CA LEU A 201 22.45 10.80 -6.72
C LEU A 201 23.86 11.16 -7.22
N LYS A 202 24.64 11.95 -6.48
CA LYS A 202 26.06 12.21 -6.81
C LYS A 202 26.99 11.09 -6.32
N LEU A 203 26.54 10.26 -5.38
CA LEU A 203 27.33 9.18 -4.79
C LEU A 203 27.28 7.88 -5.60
N ILE A 204 26.25 7.72 -6.44
CA ILE A 204 25.98 6.51 -7.20
C ILE A 204 25.67 6.83 -8.66
N ASP A 205 25.76 5.83 -9.52
CA ASP A 205 25.36 5.92 -10.93
C ASP A 205 23.81 5.85 -11.02
N PRO A 206 23.12 6.94 -11.42
CA PRO A 206 21.65 6.97 -11.46
C PRO A 206 21.07 5.92 -12.41
N SER A 207 21.78 5.61 -13.52
CA SER A 207 21.33 4.63 -14.53
C SER A 207 21.22 3.19 -14.01
N LYS A 208 21.73 2.93 -12.80
CA LYS A 208 21.67 1.62 -12.14
C LYS A 208 20.80 1.64 -10.88
N ASN A 209 20.24 2.79 -10.52
CA ASN A 209 19.58 3.01 -9.24
C ASN A 209 18.30 3.84 -9.45
N LYS A 210 17.40 3.28 -10.25
CA LYS A 210 16.13 3.92 -10.65
C LYS A 210 15.23 4.29 -9.47
N ASP A 211 15.35 3.63 -8.32
CA ASP A 211 14.57 3.97 -7.12
C ASP A 211 14.88 5.38 -6.60
N LEU A 212 16.15 5.82 -6.64
CA LEU A 212 16.50 7.20 -6.28
C LEU A 212 15.95 8.20 -7.29
N VAL A 213 15.89 7.82 -8.57
CA VAL A 213 15.28 8.62 -9.65
C VAL A 213 13.78 8.77 -9.40
N ALA A 214 13.09 7.69 -9.04
CA ALA A 214 11.66 7.70 -8.68
C ALA A 214 11.40 8.57 -7.44
N THR A 215 12.19 8.41 -6.37
CA THR A 215 12.06 9.25 -5.17
C THR A 215 12.26 10.74 -5.49
N LYS A 216 13.27 11.10 -6.28
CA LYS A 216 13.45 12.49 -6.72
C LYS A 216 12.28 13.00 -7.55
N ALA A 217 11.74 12.18 -8.45
CA ALA A 217 10.57 12.55 -9.24
C ALA A 217 9.32 12.75 -8.36
N GLY A 218 9.14 11.92 -7.34
CA GLY A 218 8.10 12.09 -6.31
C GLY A 218 8.22 13.44 -5.61
N ILE A 219 9.43 13.80 -5.17
CA ILE A 219 9.71 15.11 -4.54
C ILE A 219 9.43 16.28 -5.50
N LEU A 220 9.83 16.18 -6.77
CA LEU A 220 9.52 17.20 -7.78
C LEU A 220 8.01 17.34 -7.98
N PHE A 221 7.28 16.22 -8.00
CA PHE A 221 5.83 16.25 -8.02
C PHE A 221 5.26 16.92 -6.76
N SER A 222 5.79 16.64 -5.57
CA SER A 222 5.42 17.30 -4.30
C SER A 222 5.62 18.82 -4.33
N LEU A 223 6.70 19.27 -4.99
CA LEU A 223 7.02 20.68 -5.25
C LEU A 223 6.21 21.33 -6.38
N ASN A 224 5.20 20.63 -6.91
CA ASN A 224 4.33 21.09 -8.00
C ASN A 224 5.07 21.29 -9.34
N ASP A 225 6.11 20.49 -9.60
CA ASP A 225 6.82 20.43 -10.87
C ASP A 225 6.64 19.05 -11.56
N PRO A 226 5.42 18.74 -12.04
CA PRO A 226 5.13 17.46 -12.69
C PRO A 226 5.90 17.27 -14.00
N GLN A 227 6.27 18.36 -14.69
CA GLN A 227 6.97 18.26 -15.97
C GLN A 227 8.43 17.82 -15.77
N SER A 228 9.12 18.35 -14.75
CA SER A 228 10.47 17.87 -14.40
C SER A 228 10.43 16.45 -13.87
N ALA A 229 9.41 16.08 -13.08
CA ALA A 229 9.20 14.70 -12.64
C ALA A 229 9.09 13.73 -13.84
N LEU A 230 8.23 14.05 -14.82
CA LEU A 230 8.08 13.24 -16.04
C LEU A 230 9.36 13.17 -16.88
N THR A 231 10.08 14.29 -17.00
CA THR A 231 11.35 14.34 -17.75
C THR A 231 12.39 13.42 -17.11
N LEU A 232 12.42 13.37 -15.77
CA LEU A 232 13.33 12.53 -15.01
C LEU A 232 12.96 11.04 -15.11
N LEU A 233 11.65 10.71 -15.10
CA LEU A 233 11.16 9.32 -15.14
C LEU A 233 11.19 8.69 -16.54
N ALA A 234 11.10 9.49 -17.60
CA ALA A 234 10.92 8.99 -18.97
C ALA A 234 11.95 7.94 -19.43
N PRO A 235 13.28 8.09 -19.18
CA PRO A 235 14.26 7.08 -19.58
C PRO A 235 14.04 5.73 -18.90
N GLU A 236 13.78 5.73 -17.58
CA GLU A 236 13.60 4.52 -16.77
C GLU A 236 12.28 3.80 -17.10
N ILE A 237 11.22 4.56 -17.39
CA ILE A 237 9.94 4.03 -17.88
C ILE A 237 10.13 3.32 -19.23
N GLU A 238 10.83 3.96 -20.16
CA GLU A 238 11.08 3.41 -21.50
C GLU A 238 11.94 2.14 -21.43
N GLU A 239 12.98 2.13 -20.59
CA GLU A 239 13.82 0.96 -20.39
C GLU A 239 13.05 -0.19 -19.72
N THR A 240 12.22 0.12 -18.71
CA THR A 240 11.38 -0.88 -18.04
C THR A 240 10.34 -1.48 -18.99
N ARG A 241 9.73 -0.68 -19.88
CA ARG A 241 8.84 -1.17 -20.94
C ARG A 241 9.57 -2.09 -21.91
N LYS A 242 10.74 -1.68 -22.41
CA LYS A 242 11.58 -2.53 -23.30
C LYS A 242 11.95 -3.85 -22.65
N LEU A 243 12.30 -3.83 -21.36
CA LEU A 243 12.57 -5.04 -20.60
C LEU A 243 11.32 -5.94 -20.58
N ALA A 244 10.15 -5.39 -20.25
CA ALA A 244 8.90 -6.12 -20.16
C ALA A 244 8.46 -6.70 -21.52
N ASP A 245 8.63 -5.97 -22.62
CA ASP A 245 8.31 -6.42 -23.98
C ASP A 245 9.23 -7.55 -24.45
N GLY A 246 10.45 -7.63 -23.90
CA GLY A 246 11.38 -8.74 -24.13
C GLY A 246 11.07 -10.01 -23.31
N LYS A 247 10.04 -9.99 -22.45
CA LYS A 247 9.68 -11.11 -21.57
C LYS A 247 8.46 -11.89 -22.09
N PRO A 248 8.35 -13.19 -21.76
CA PRO A 248 7.10 -13.92 -21.92
C PRO A 248 5.96 -13.24 -21.15
N GLN A 249 4.71 -13.41 -21.62
CA GLN A 249 3.53 -12.79 -20.99
C GLN A 249 3.44 -13.05 -19.48
N SER A 250 3.79 -14.25 -19.03
CA SER A 250 3.79 -14.64 -17.60
C SER A 250 4.82 -13.91 -16.74
N GLU A 251 5.86 -13.33 -17.34
CA GLU A 251 6.91 -12.59 -16.64
C GLU A 251 6.79 -11.07 -16.84
N ARG A 252 5.90 -10.62 -17.74
CA ARG A 252 5.74 -9.21 -18.11
C ARG A 252 5.35 -8.35 -16.90
N MET A 253 4.39 -8.80 -16.10
CA MET A 253 3.95 -8.08 -14.89
C MET A 253 5.08 -7.94 -13.87
N ALA A 254 5.88 -9.00 -13.67
CA ALA A 254 7.03 -8.95 -12.77
C ALA A 254 8.11 -7.99 -13.27
N ALA A 255 8.34 -7.91 -14.59
CA ALA A 255 9.27 -6.97 -15.19
C ALA A 255 8.84 -5.51 -15.00
N LEU A 256 7.57 -5.20 -15.25
CA LEU A 256 6.99 -3.88 -15.01
C LEU A 256 7.01 -3.50 -13.52
N GLY A 257 6.70 -4.46 -12.65
CA GLY A 257 6.69 -4.27 -11.20
C GLY A 257 8.07 -4.02 -10.58
N THR A 258 9.15 -4.04 -11.38
CA THR A 258 10.44 -3.55 -10.93
C THR A 258 10.50 -2.02 -10.85
N TYR A 259 9.51 -1.27 -11.36
CA TYR A 259 9.51 0.20 -11.36
C TYR A 259 8.16 0.83 -11.03
N THR A 260 7.38 0.20 -10.15
CA THR A 260 6.02 0.61 -9.79
C THR A 260 5.93 2.07 -9.33
N GLU A 261 6.80 2.53 -8.43
CA GLU A 261 6.79 3.90 -7.90
C GLU A 261 6.91 4.93 -9.05
N GLY A 262 7.84 4.70 -9.99
CA GLY A 262 8.01 5.56 -11.15
C GLY A 262 6.76 5.64 -12.03
N PHE A 263 6.08 4.51 -12.26
CA PHE A 263 4.82 4.49 -13.01
C PHE A 263 3.68 5.22 -12.29
N ILE A 264 3.56 5.06 -10.97
CA ILE A 264 2.53 5.75 -10.16
C ILE A 264 2.78 7.26 -10.14
N THR A 265 4.02 7.71 -9.87
CA THR A 265 4.37 9.13 -9.90
C THR A 265 4.13 9.74 -11.28
N ALA A 266 4.52 9.06 -12.37
CA ALA A 266 4.24 9.52 -13.73
C ALA A 266 2.74 9.60 -14.01
N THR A 267 1.95 8.66 -13.49
CA THR A 267 0.50 8.69 -13.61
C THR A 267 -0.06 9.96 -12.98
N PHE A 268 0.24 10.25 -11.72
CA PHE A 268 -0.22 11.47 -11.06
C PHE A 268 0.27 12.76 -11.75
N ALA A 269 1.51 12.78 -12.23
CA ALA A 269 2.03 13.91 -12.99
C ALA A 269 1.27 14.12 -14.31
N HIS A 270 0.96 13.06 -15.05
CA HIS A 270 0.13 13.13 -16.26
C HIS A 270 -1.31 13.56 -15.95
N ILE A 271 -1.91 13.06 -14.86
CA ILE A 271 -3.25 13.49 -14.42
C ILE A 271 -3.24 14.99 -14.12
N GLN A 272 -2.24 15.49 -13.40
CA GLN A 272 -2.12 16.91 -13.08
C GLN A 272 -2.00 17.79 -14.33
N LEU A 273 -1.32 17.30 -15.36
CA LEU A 273 -1.18 17.98 -16.65
C LEU A 273 -2.34 17.69 -17.62
N GLU A 274 -3.37 16.95 -17.18
CA GLU A 274 -4.52 16.53 -17.99
C GLU A 274 -4.14 15.73 -19.25
N GLN A 275 -3.00 15.03 -19.20
CA GLN A 275 -2.48 14.16 -20.25
C GLN A 275 -3.10 12.77 -20.13
N TRP A 276 -4.42 12.68 -20.27
CA TRP A 276 -5.22 11.51 -19.90
C TRP A 276 -4.79 10.18 -20.53
N GLN A 277 -4.46 10.20 -21.83
CA GLN A 277 -4.00 8.99 -22.52
C GLN A 277 -2.67 8.46 -21.94
N ALA A 278 -1.76 9.37 -21.60
CA ALA A 278 -0.49 9.03 -21.00
C ALA A 278 -0.66 8.55 -19.55
N ALA A 279 -1.54 9.20 -18.77
CA ALA A 279 -1.90 8.78 -17.41
C ALA A 279 -2.45 7.34 -17.39
N ILE A 280 -3.36 7.00 -18.31
CA ILE A 280 -3.90 5.63 -18.43
C ILE A 280 -2.80 4.65 -18.85
N GLY A 281 -1.90 5.06 -19.75
CA GLY A 281 -0.78 4.24 -20.18
C GLY A 281 0.19 3.91 -19.05
N THR A 282 0.60 4.90 -18.26
CA THR A 282 1.48 4.67 -17.10
C THR A 282 0.77 3.93 -15.97
N LEU A 283 -0.54 4.13 -15.78
CA LEU A 283 -1.32 3.38 -14.80
C LEU A 283 -1.45 1.90 -15.19
N ALA A 284 -1.64 1.61 -16.48
CA ALA A 284 -1.70 0.24 -16.99
C ALA A 284 -0.36 -0.50 -16.86
N ASP A 285 0.75 0.23 -16.88
CA ASP A 285 2.08 -0.35 -16.65
C ASP A 285 2.46 -0.42 -15.15
N ALA A 286 1.69 0.22 -14.27
CA ALA A 286 1.91 0.17 -12.83
C ALA A 286 1.46 -1.20 -12.29
N GLU A 287 2.39 -2.15 -12.28
CA GLU A 287 2.22 -3.50 -11.77
C GLU A 287 2.89 -3.63 -10.41
N SER A 288 2.31 -4.37 -9.46
CA SER A 288 2.98 -4.66 -8.18
C SER A 288 2.55 -6.00 -7.59
N PRO A 289 3.14 -7.12 -8.06
CA PRO A 289 2.83 -8.44 -7.53
C PRO A 289 3.11 -8.57 -6.02
N LEU A 290 4.06 -7.79 -5.48
CA LEU A 290 4.47 -7.84 -4.07
C LEU A 290 3.55 -7.05 -3.13
N GLU A 291 2.92 -5.97 -3.61
CA GLU A 291 1.95 -5.20 -2.80
C GLU A 291 0.62 -5.95 -2.65
N GLY A 292 0.39 -6.93 -3.51
CA GLY A 292 -0.74 -7.83 -3.44
C GLY A 292 -2.04 -7.20 -3.93
N PRO A 293 -3.19 -7.82 -3.62
CA PRO A 293 -4.41 -7.60 -4.37
C PRO A 293 -5.07 -6.22 -4.17
N ARG A 294 -4.79 -5.57 -3.03
CA ARG A 294 -5.30 -4.22 -2.71
C ARG A 294 -4.74 -3.16 -3.64
N PHE A 295 -3.51 -3.32 -4.12
CA PHE A 295 -2.90 -2.39 -5.05
C PHE A 295 -3.67 -2.31 -6.37
N TYR A 296 -4.20 -3.44 -6.86
CA TYR A 296 -5.00 -3.48 -8.09
C TYR A 296 -6.40 -2.91 -7.92
N ALA A 297 -7.00 -3.05 -6.72
CA ALA A 297 -8.24 -2.35 -6.38
C ALA A 297 -8.02 -0.82 -6.34
N TYR A 298 -6.93 -0.35 -5.72
CA TYR A 298 -6.50 1.04 -5.75
C TYR A 298 -6.26 1.55 -7.19
N ARG A 299 -5.51 0.78 -7.99
CA ARG A 299 -5.25 1.07 -9.41
C ARG A 299 -6.54 1.21 -10.21
N SER A 300 -7.52 0.35 -9.94
CA SER A 300 -8.84 0.39 -10.55
C SER A 300 -9.62 1.65 -10.15
N LEU A 301 -9.51 2.07 -8.89
CA LEU A 301 -10.14 3.29 -8.39
C LEU A 301 -9.52 4.54 -9.03
N MET A 302 -8.19 4.59 -9.14
CA MET A 302 -7.47 5.61 -9.90
C MET A 302 -7.94 5.66 -11.36
N TYR A 303 -8.12 4.50 -12.00
CA TYR A 303 -8.60 4.44 -13.36
C TYR A 303 -10.00 5.05 -13.52
N ARG A 304 -10.93 4.73 -12.60
CA ARG A 304 -12.26 5.35 -12.56
C ARG A 304 -12.18 6.86 -12.33
N TYR A 305 -11.26 7.31 -11.48
CA TYR A 305 -10.95 8.73 -11.30
C TYR A 305 -10.50 9.42 -12.60
N ILE A 306 -9.55 8.82 -13.33
CA ILE A 306 -9.08 9.38 -14.61
C ILE A 306 -10.21 9.45 -15.63
N MET A 307 -10.98 8.36 -15.78
CA MET A 307 -12.06 8.30 -16.78
C MET A 307 -13.16 9.33 -16.51
N SER A 308 -13.51 9.57 -15.23
CA SER A 308 -14.52 10.58 -14.89
C SER A 308 -14.03 12.00 -15.19
N ARG A 309 -12.73 12.27 -14.97
CA ARG A 309 -12.12 13.58 -15.21
C ARG A 309 -11.90 13.84 -16.70
N ALA A 310 -11.48 12.83 -17.45
CA ALA A 310 -11.23 12.94 -18.88
C ALA A 310 -12.52 13.10 -19.70
N GLN A 311 -13.65 12.55 -19.20
CA GLN A 311 -14.95 12.54 -19.88
C GLN A 311 -14.89 12.08 -21.34
N ASN A 312 -13.93 11.20 -21.65
CA ASN A 312 -13.70 10.71 -23.00
C ASN A 312 -13.64 9.18 -23.02
N PRO A 313 -14.75 8.51 -23.42
CA PRO A 313 -14.82 7.06 -23.51
C PRO A 313 -13.80 6.43 -24.48
N SER A 314 -13.27 7.19 -25.45
CA SER A 314 -12.28 6.67 -26.40
C SER A 314 -10.94 6.33 -25.75
N LEU A 315 -10.71 6.79 -24.52
CA LEU A 315 -9.49 6.54 -23.75
C LEU A 315 -9.53 5.21 -22.99
N ALA A 316 -10.67 4.51 -23.01
CA ALA A 316 -10.87 3.30 -22.23
C ALA A 316 -9.77 2.25 -22.50
N ASN A 317 -9.20 1.71 -21.43
CA ASN A 317 -8.20 0.66 -21.49
C ASN A 317 -8.87 -0.67 -21.11
N ALA A 318 -8.89 -1.63 -22.03
CA ALA A 318 -9.61 -2.89 -21.86
C ALA A 318 -9.18 -3.68 -20.60
N ARG A 319 -7.88 -3.67 -20.25
CA ARG A 319 -7.39 -4.39 -19.07
C ARG A 319 -7.82 -3.68 -17.79
N LEU A 320 -7.66 -2.36 -17.72
CA LEU A 320 -8.09 -1.60 -16.55
C LEU A 320 -9.62 -1.60 -16.38
N GLU A 321 -10.40 -1.66 -17.46
CA GLU A 321 -11.85 -1.89 -17.41
C GLU A 321 -12.21 -3.25 -16.81
N GLN A 322 -11.49 -4.30 -17.24
CA GLN A 322 -11.67 -5.65 -16.71
C GLN A 322 -11.35 -5.69 -15.21
N ASP A 323 -10.20 -5.14 -14.81
CA ASP A 323 -9.79 -5.07 -13.41
C ASP A 323 -10.81 -4.28 -12.58
N ALA A 324 -11.22 -3.10 -13.06
CA ALA A 324 -12.19 -2.27 -12.33
C ALA A 324 -13.55 -2.95 -12.18
N THR A 325 -14.00 -3.70 -13.17
CA THR A 325 -15.23 -4.51 -13.06
C THR A 325 -15.04 -5.63 -12.02
N TYR A 326 -13.93 -6.36 -12.12
CA TYR A 326 -13.62 -7.47 -11.21
C TYR A 326 -13.56 -7.02 -9.75
N TYR A 327 -12.78 -5.98 -9.44
CA TYR A 327 -12.60 -5.50 -8.08
C TYR A 327 -13.86 -4.85 -7.51
N THR A 328 -14.73 -4.28 -8.34
CA THR A 328 -16.03 -3.75 -7.87
C THR A 328 -16.90 -4.86 -7.27
N GLU A 329 -16.90 -6.04 -7.90
CA GLU A 329 -17.70 -7.20 -7.47
C GLU A 329 -17.04 -7.95 -6.30
N HIS A 330 -15.72 -8.09 -6.33
CA HIS A 330 -14.98 -9.04 -5.48
C HIS A 330 -14.22 -8.40 -4.31
N ASP A 331 -13.83 -7.13 -4.40
CA ASP A 331 -13.05 -6.46 -3.35
C ASP A 331 -13.96 -6.03 -2.18
N LYS A 332 -13.58 -6.47 -0.97
CA LYS A 332 -14.27 -6.13 0.30
C LYS A 332 -13.46 -5.17 1.17
N SER A 333 -12.47 -4.49 0.59
CA SER A 333 -11.73 -3.41 1.26
C SER A 333 -12.41 -2.06 1.04
N HIS A 334 -11.84 -0.99 1.60
CA HIS A 334 -12.33 0.38 1.37
C HIS A 334 -12.26 0.78 -0.10
N TYR A 335 -11.28 0.28 -0.87
CA TYR A 335 -11.21 0.53 -2.31
C TYR A 335 -12.38 -0.09 -3.09
N GLY A 336 -12.82 -1.30 -2.74
CA GLY A 336 -13.99 -1.93 -3.35
C GLY A 336 -15.28 -1.14 -3.11
N ALA A 337 -15.46 -0.64 -1.89
CA ALA A 337 -16.59 0.23 -1.56
C ALA A 337 -16.55 1.54 -2.36
N LEU A 338 -15.39 2.19 -2.43
CA LEU A 338 -15.21 3.38 -3.26
C LEU A 338 -15.43 3.07 -4.76
N LEU A 339 -14.92 1.94 -5.27
CA LEU A 339 -15.15 1.53 -6.66
C LEU A 339 -16.64 1.41 -6.99
N ARG A 340 -17.45 0.80 -6.12
CA ARG A 340 -18.90 0.70 -6.29
C ARG A 340 -19.59 2.07 -6.29
N MET A 341 -19.15 2.99 -5.43
CA MET A 341 -19.61 4.39 -5.49
C MET A 341 -19.30 5.01 -6.85
N TRP A 342 -18.05 4.89 -7.31
CA TRP A 342 -17.56 5.50 -8.54
C TRP A 342 -18.20 4.92 -9.81
N GLN A 343 -18.67 3.67 -9.77
CA GLN A 343 -19.44 3.05 -10.85
C GLN A 343 -20.95 3.31 -10.75
N GLY A 344 -21.43 3.87 -9.64
CA GLY A 344 -22.84 4.10 -9.38
C GLY A 344 -23.65 2.83 -9.10
N THR A 345 -22.99 1.73 -8.73
CA THR A 345 -23.67 0.48 -8.35
C THR A 345 -24.27 0.56 -6.96
N ASP A 346 -23.61 1.27 -6.05
CA ASP A 346 -24.09 1.54 -4.69
C ASP A 346 -24.46 3.02 -4.56
N SER A 347 -25.36 3.34 -3.63
CA SER A 347 -25.55 4.74 -3.26
C SER A 347 -24.28 5.29 -2.60
N THR A 348 -24.00 6.58 -2.79
CA THR A 348 -22.85 7.24 -2.15
C THR A 348 -22.83 7.02 -0.62
N LEU A 349 -24.00 6.97 0.02
CA LEU A 349 -24.09 6.77 1.46
C LEU A 349 -23.71 5.35 1.89
N GLU A 350 -24.16 4.31 1.17
CA GLU A 350 -23.85 2.91 1.47
C GLU A 350 -22.35 2.64 1.30
N ALA A 351 -21.75 3.14 0.23
CA ALA A 351 -20.32 3.00 -0.01
C ALA A 351 -19.47 3.69 1.05
N ILE A 352 -19.85 4.89 1.50
CA ILE A 352 -19.17 5.59 2.62
C ILE A 352 -19.28 4.76 3.90
N GLN A 353 -20.47 4.28 4.24
CA GLN A 353 -20.68 3.48 5.45
C GLN A 353 -19.85 2.19 5.45
N GLU A 354 -19.71 1.54 4.29
CA GLU A 354 -18.86 0.35 4.16
C GLU A 354 -17.37 0.68 4.29
N ALA A 355 -16.89 1.72 3.59
CA ALA A 355 -15.50 2.16 3.66
C ALA A 355 -15.11 2.57 5.09
N ASP A 356 -15.95 3.39 5.75
CA ASP A 356 -15.80 3.79 7.16
C ASP A 356 -15.71 2.57 8.09
N ALA A 357 -16.58 1.57 7.90
CA ALA A 357 -16.59 0.36 8.72
C ALA A 357 -15.29 -0.46 8.55
N VAL A 358 -14.78 -0.56 7.33
CA VAL A 358 -13.50 -1.24 7.05
C VAL A 358 -12.33 -0.47 7.66
N ILE A 359 -12.27 0.85 7.48
CA ILE A 359 -11.22 1.74 8.01
C ILE A 359 -11.24 1.78 9.54
N ALA A 360 -12.41 1.71 10.16
CA ALA A 360 -12.55 1.64 11.62
C ALA A 360 -11.90 0.38 12.23
N GLY A 361 -11.77 -0.70 11.45
CA GLY A 361 -11.03 -1.91 11.83
C GLY A 361 -9.51 -1.79 11.72
N MET A 362 -8.99 -0.74 11.07
CA MET A 362 -7.55 -0.48 10.92
C MET A 362 -6.98 0.28 12.11
N SER A 363 -5.66 0.33 12.23
CA SER A 363 -4.95 1.08 13.28
C SER A 363 -3.68 1.75 12.74
N GLY A 364 -3.12 2.69 13.51
CA GLY A 364 -1.83 3.31 13.21
C GLY A 364 -1.78 4.05 11.86
N THR A 365 -0.69 3.84 11.12
CA THR A 365 -0.45 4.43 9.80
C THR A 365 -1.44 3.94 8.76
N ASP A 366 -1.74 2.63 8.72
CA ASP A 366 -2.66 2.02 7.74
C ASP A 366 -4.04 2.70 7.78
N ARG A 367 -4.55 2.98 8.99
CA ARG A 367 -5.83 3.70 9.15
C ARG A 367 -5.77 5.12 8.61
N GLN A 368 -4.67 5.83 8.87
CA GLN A 368 -4.53 7.22 8.46
C GLN A 368 -4.30 7.35 6.94
N GLU A 369 -3.56 6.41 6.32
CA GLU A 369 -3.43 6.33 4.86
C GLU A 369 -4.78 6.07 4.21
N ALA A 370 -5.49 5.03 4.65
CA ALA A 370 -6.79 4.66 4.09
C ALA A 370 -7.82 5.79 4.24
N LEU A 371 -7.83 6.49 5.38
CA LEU A 371 -8.67 7.66 5.59
C LEU A 371 -8.27 8.83 4.67
N GLY A 372 -6.97 9.05 4.46
CA GLY A 372 -6.47 10.09 3.56
C GLY A 372 -6.91 9.84 2.10
N GLU A 373 -6.79 8.61 1.64
CA GLU A 373 -7.25 8.17 0.31
C GLU A 373 -8.77 8.30 0.18
N GLU A 374 -9.53 7.81 1.16
CA GLU A 374 -10.99 7.91 1.19
C GLU A 374 -11.45 9.36 1.07
N LEU A 375 -10.93 10.26 1.91
CA LEU A 375 -11.27 11.68 1.88
C LEU A 375 -10.98 12.31 0.52
N PHE A 376 -9.84 11.96 -0.09
CA PHE A 376 -9.51 12.43 -1.44
C PHE A 376 -10.51 11.93 -2.49
N TYR A 377 -10.80 10.62 -2.53
CA TYR A 377 -11.69 10.04 -3.54
C TYR A 377 -13.16 10.47 -3.35
N LEU A 378 -13.62 10.63 -2.11
CA LEU A 378 -14.94 11.20 -1.81
C LEU A 378 -15.00 12.66 -2.26
N GLY A 379 -13.94 13.45 -1.99
CA GLY A 379 -13.86 14.86 -2.38
C GLY A 379 -13.85 15.04 -3.89
N ALA A 380 -13.05 14.21 -4.57
CA ALA A 380 -12.98 14.15 -6.02
C ALA A 380 -14.33 13.75 -6.63
N HIS A 381 -15.00 12.73 -6.10
CA HIS A 381 -16.32 12.32 -6.57
C HIS A 381 -17.35 13.45 -6.37
N ALA A 382 -17.36 14.09 -5.20
CA ALA A 382 -18.24 15.22 -4.93
C ALA A 382 -18.02 16.37 -5.94
N LYS A 383 -16.76 16.74 -6.22
CA LYS A 383 -16.44 17.85 -7.13
C LYS A 383 -16.68 17.50 -8.60
N PHE A 384 -16.10 16.40 -9.08
CA PHE A 384 -16.00 16.11 -10.52
C PHE A 384 -17.15 15.26 -11.05
N VAL A 385 -17.78 14.43 -10.22
CA VAL A 385 -18.90 13.57 -10.64
C VAL A 385 -20.24 14.22 -10.26
N ASN A 386 -20.38 14.66 -9.01
CA ASN A 386 -21.63 15.24 -8.53
C ASN A 386 -21.78 16.75 -8.84
N GLY A 387 -20.74 17.41 -9.35
CA GLY A 387 -20.76 18.85 -9.62
C GLY A 387 -20.89 19.72 -8.37
N LYS A 388 -20.42 19.23 -7.21
CA LYS A 388 -20.51 19.88 -5.88
C LYS A 388 -19.11 20.31 -5.40
N PRO A 389 -18.53 21.40 -5.92
CA PRO A 389 -17.18 21.84 -5.55
C PRO A 389 -17.01 22.13 -4.05
N ALA A 390 -18.04 22.69 -3.40
CA ALA A 390 -18.03 22.91 -1.95
C ALA A 390 -17.89 21.60 -1.14
N GLY A 391 -18.42 20.48 -1.66
CA GLY A 391 -18.25 19.17 -1.03
C GLY A 391 -16.80 18.68 -1.12
N GLY A 392 -16.13 18.92 -2.26
CA GLY A 392 -14.70 18.64 -2.42
C GLY A 392 -13.84 19.47 -1.47
N HIS A 393 -14.15 20.77 -1.35
CA HIS A 393 -13.45 21.68 -0.44
C HIS A 393 -13.57 21.25 1.04
N ASN A 394 -14.78 20.90 1.50
CA ASN A 394 -14.98 20.44 2.88
C ASN A 394 -14.19 19.17 3.19
N LEU A 395 -14.16 18.21 2.25
CA LEU A 395 -13.39 16.98 2.42
C LEU A 395 -11.87 17.23 2.37
N LEU A 396 -11.42 18.25 1.63
CA LEU A 396 -10.05 18.72 1.70
C LEU A 396 -9.72 19.34 3.08
N GLU A 397 -10.64 20.09 3.70
CA GLU A 397 -10.45 20.58 5.08
C GLU A 397 -10.30 19.43 6.08
N ASP A 398 -11.07 18.36 5.92
CA ASP A 398 -10.95 17.15 6.75
C ASP A 398 -9.63 16.42 6.48
N LEU A 399 -9.24 16.28 5.21
CA LEU A 399 -7.95 15.71 4.80
C LEU A 399 -6.78 16.53 5.36
N ASN A 400 -6.91 17.86 5.44
CA ASN A 400 -5.93 18.75 6.05
C ASN A 400 -5.81 18.56 7.56
N LYS A 401 -6.79 17.99 8.27
CA LYS A 401 -6.64 17.63 9.69
C LYS A 401 -5.70 16.45 9.90
N LEU A 402 -5.52 15.62 8.87
CA LEU A 402 -4.50 14.56 8.87
C LEU A 402 -3.09 15.09 8.58
N ALA A 403 -2.99 16.36 8.11
CA ALA A 403 -1.84 17.24 7.81
C ALA A 403 -0.50 16.56 7.54
N PRO A 404 0.35 17.13 6.67
CA PRO A 404 0.83 16.51 5.44
C PRO A 404 1.72 15.28 5.62
N TYR A 405 1.18 14.15 6.07
CA TYR A 405 1.99 12.96 6.26
C TYR A 405 1.56 11.84 5.31
N GLY A 406 2.46 11.43 4.42
CA GLY A 406 2.41 10.12 3.77
C GLY A 406 1.77 10.01 2.37
N SER A 407 0.66 10.68 2.03
CA SER A 407 -0.07 10.33 0.80
C SER A 407 0.05 11.35 -0.35
N ILE A 408 0.28 10.82 -1.56
CA ILE A 408 0.27 11.58 -2.82
C ILE A 408 -1.11 12.20 -3.07
N GLU A 409 -2.17 11.57 -2.56
CA GLU A 409 -3.56 12.04 -2.55
C GLU A 409 -3.73 13.33 -1.76
N TRP A 410 -3.01 13.50 -0.63
CA TRP A 410 -3.05 14.77 0.11
C TRP A 410 -2.41 15.90 -0.70
N ILE A 411 -1.21 15.64 -1.25
CA ILE A 411 -0.46 16.60 -2.05
C ILE A 411 -1.28 17.04 -3.27
N TYR A 412 -1.84 16.06 -3.97
CA TYR A 412 -2.63 16.28 -5.18
C TYR A 412 -4.00 16.88 -4.86
N GLY A 413 -4.64 16.44 -3.76
CA GLY A 413 -5.92 16.94 -3.28
C GLY A 413 -5.95 18.46 -3.11
N LYS A 414 -4.91 19.06 -2.54
CA LYS A 414 -4.78 20.54 -2.45
C LYS A 414 -4.85 21.24 -3.81
N ARG A 415 -4.37 20.59 -4.88
CA ARG A 415 -4.31 21.20 -6.21
C ARG A 415 -5.64 21.12 -6.94
N VAL A 416 -6.44 20.11 -6.62
CA VAL A 416 -7.63 19.77 -7.42
C VAL A 416 -8.94 19.83 -6.67
N LEU A 417 -8.93 19.90 -5.34
CA LEU A 417 -10.15 20.00 -4.50
C LEU A 417 -10.39 21.40 -3.94
N GLU A 418 -9.37 22.27 -3.89
CA GLU A 418 -9.53 23.73 -3.74
C GLU A 418 -10.44 24.29 -4.86
#